data_AF-A0A534CYE1-F1
#
_entry.id   AF-A0A534CYE1-F1
#
_cell.length_a   1.000
_cell.length_b   1.000
_cell.length_c   1.000
_cell.angle_alpha   90.00
_cell.angle_beta   90.00
_cell.angle_gamma   90.00
#
_symmetry.space_group_name_H-M   'P 1'
#
loop_
_entity.id
_entity.type
_entity.pdbx_description
1 polymer ?
#
loop_
_entity_poly.entity_id
_entity_poly.type
_entity_poly.pdbx_seq_one_letter_code
_entity_poly.pdbx_strand_id
1 'polypeptide(L)'
;MRTTLTLEDDVAARLRAEARRTGRPFKTLVNEALRAGLLQKRLSRPKQQFTIESHNFGGLHPGVSLDNIGELLERIEGPDYR
;
A
#
# COMPACT_ATOMS: atom_id res chain seq x y z
N MET A 1 0.63 -31.30 2.64
CA MET A 1 -0.70 -31.85 2.32
C MET A 1 -0.69 -32.44 0.91
N ARG A 2 -1.35 -33.59 0.68
CA ARG A 2 -1.63 -34.13 -0.66
C ARG A 2 -3.03 -33.66 -1.05
N THR A 3 -3.17 -33.11 -2.24
CA THR A 3 -4.45 -32.59 -2.75
C THR A 3 -4.51 -32.91 -4.24
N THR A 4 -5.69 -33.31 -4.69
CA THR A 4 -5.98 -33.45 -6.12
C THR A 4 -6.70 -32.17 -6.55
N LEU A 5 -6.18 -31.52 -7.58
CA LEU A 5 -6.73 -30.29 -8.13
C LEU A 5 -6.93 -30.48 -9.63
N THR A 6 -8.12 -30.18 -10.12
CA THR A 6 -8.39 -30.09 -11.55
C THR A 6 -7.90 -28.73 -12.06
N LEU A 7 -7.14 -28.74 -13.15
CA LEU A 7 -6.65 -27.54 -13.82
C LEU A 7 -7.21 -27.49 -15.23
N GLU A 8 -7.64 -26.31 -15.66
CA GLU A 8 -7.98 -26.07 -17.05
C GLU A 8 -6.75 -26.32 -17.95
N ASP A 9 -7.00 -26.74 -19.19
CA ASP A 9 -5.96 -27.17 -20.12
C ASP A 9 -4.95 -26.06 -20.43
N ASP A 10 -5.42 -24.82 -20.52
CA ASP A 10 -4.60 -23.63 -20.75
C ASP A 10 -3.67 -23.35 -19.56
N VAL A 11 -4.18 -23.42 -18.33
CA VAL A 11 -3.42 -23.24 -17.09
C VAL A 11 -2.36 -24.33 -16.96
N ALA A 12 -2.73 -25.58 -17.21
CA ALA A 12 -1.81 -26.72 -17.16
C ALA A 12 -0.71 -26.60 -18.23
N ALA A 13 -1.05 -26.18 -19.45
CA ALA A 13 -0.08 -25.96 -20.52
C ALA A 13 0.93 -24.86 -20.16
N ARG A 14 0.46 -23.73 -19.62
CA ARG A 14 1.33 -22.61 -19.20
C ARG A 14 2.28 -23.02 -18.07
N LEU A 15 1.80 -23.72 -17.07
CA LEU A 15 2.63 -24.21 -15.96
C LEU A 15 3.68 -25.24 -16.43
N ARG A 16 3.33 -26.11 -17.39
CA ARG A 16 4.30 -27.06 -17.98
C ARG A 16 5.35 -26.36 -18.82
N ALA A 17 4.97 -25.36 -19.62
CA ALA A 17 5.91 -24.56 -20.39
C ALA A 17 6.90 -23.85 -19.46
N GLU A 18 6.41 -23.27 -18.37
CA GLU A 18 7.24 -22.59 -17.37
C GLU A 18 8.18 -23.55 -16.64
N ALA A 19 7.71 -24.77 -16.32
CA ALA A 19 8.55 -25.81 -15.73
C ALA A 19 9.70 -26.21 -16.67
N ARG A 20 9.43 -26.34 -17.97
CA ARG A 20 10.46 -26.62 -18.98
C ARG A 20 11.44 -25.47 -19.12
N ARG A 21 10.94 -24.23 -19.14
CA ARG A 21 11.76 -23.02 -19.28
C ARG A 21 12.72 -22.81 -18.11
N THR A 22 12.25 -23.09 -16.89
CA THR A 22 13.01 -22.82 -15.66
C THR A 22 13.76 -24.04 -15.11
N GLY A 23 13.45 -25.25 -15.60
CA GLY A 23 13.98 -26.50 -15.06
C GLY A 23 13.46 -26.83 -13.65
N ARG A 24 12.45 -26.10 -13.16
CA ARG A 24 11.95 -26.24 -11.78
C ARG A 24 10.86 -27.30 -11.69
N PRO A 25 10.75 -28.00 -10.54
CA PRO A 25 9.70 -29.00 -10.36
C PRO A 25 8.29 -28.40 -10.50
N PHE A 26 7.42 -29.10 -11.24
CA PHE A 26 6.04 -28.66 -11.51
C PHE A 26 5.27 -28.30 -10.21
N LYS A 27 5.42 -29.12 -9.16
CA LYS A 27 4.83 -28.85 -7.83
C LYS A 27 5.28 -27.52 -7.25
N THR A 28 6.54 -27.15 -7.40
CA THR A 28 7.09 -25.90 -6.85
C THR A 28 6.44 -24.70 -7.54
N LEU A 29 6.40 -24.73 -8.88
CA LEU A 29 5.76 -23.67 -9.69
C LEU A 29 4.27 -23.54 -9.40
N VAL A 30 3.53 -24.65 -9.29
CA VAL A 30 2.10 -24.63 -8.93
C VAL A 30 1.89 -23.90 -7.59
N ASN A 31 2.67 -24.25 -6.58
CA ASN A 31 2.52 -23.64 -5.25
C ASN A 31 2.91 -22.15 -5.25
N GLU A 32 3.93 -21.76 -5.99
CA GLU A 32 4.32 -20.35 -6.10
C GLU A 32 3.29 -19.52 -6.84
N ALA A 33 2.76 -20.02 -7.96
CA ALA A 33 1.68 -19.37 -8.70
C ALA A 33 0.44 -19.17 -7.80
N LEU A 34 0.06 -20.20 -7.03
CA LEU A 34 -1.05 -20.11 -6.08
C LEU A 34 -0.79 -19.08 -4.97
N ARG A 35 0.42 -19.07 -4.38
CA ARG A 35 0.79 -18.07 -3.36
C ARG A 35 0.73 -16.65 -3.91
N ALA A 36 1.28 -16.43 -5.09
CA ALA A 36 1.27 -15.12 -5.76
C ALA A 36 -0.16 -14.66 -6.06
N GLY A 37 -1.02 -15.55 -6.57
CA GLY A 37 -2.44 -15.24 -6.83
C GLY A 37 -3.22 -14.91 -5.55
N LEU A 38 -2.99 -15.65 -4.47
CA LEU A 38 -3.64 -15.39 -3.17
C LEU A 38 -3.17 -14.07 -2.53
N LEU A 39 -1.90 -13.70 -2.71
CA LEU A 39 -1.35 -12.41 -2.28
C LEU A 39 -1.93 -11.25 -3.10
N GLN A 40 -1.96 -11.37 -4.43
CA GLN A 40 -2.56 -10.34 -5.29
C GLN A 40 -4.01 -10.10 -4.89
N LYS A 41 -4.82 -11.15 -4.68
CA LYS A 41 -6.21 -11.00 -4.25
C LYS A 41 -6.37 -10.22 -2.93
N ARG A 42 -5.40 -10.28 -2.01
CA ARG A 42 -5.38 -9.46 -0.79
C ARG A 42 -5.04 -8.00 -1.08
N LEU A 43 -4.10 -7.75 -1.98
CA LEU A 43 -3.67 -6.40 -2.38
C LEU A 43 -4.67 -5.70 -3.31
N SER A 44 -5.42 -6.47 -4.10
CA SER A 44 -6.49 -5.99 -4.99
C SER A 44 -7.75 -5.60 -4.23
N ARG A 45 -7.86 -5.91 -2.93
CA ARG A 45 -8.91 -5.30 -2.11
C ARG A 45 -8.65 -3.79 -2.15
N PRO A 46 -9.63 -2.95 -2.56
CA PRO A 46 -9.41 -1.52 -2.71
C PRO A 46 -8.78 -1.02 -1.43
N LYS A 47 -7.52 -0.60 -1.52
CA LYS A 47 -6.84 0.07 -0.41
C LYS A 47 -7.73 1.27 -0.14
N GLN A 48 -8.35 1.31 1.04
CA GLN A 48 -9.23 2.41 1.42
C GLN A 48 -8.47 3.70 1.10
N GLN A 49 -9.07 4.55 0.26
CA GLN A 49 -8.40 5.78 -0.15
C GLN A 49 -7.99 6.52 1.11
N PHE A 50 -6.74 6.95 1.16
CA PHE A 50 -6.28 7.77 2.26
C PHE A 50 -6.97 9.13 2.12
N THR A 51 -8.01 9.34 2.93
CA THR A 51 -8.74 10.61 2.99
C THR A 51 -8.10 11.50 4.04
N ILE A 52 -7.70 12.70 3.64
CA ILE A 52 -7.27 13.74 4.58
C ILE A 52 -8.52 14.48 5.04
N GLU A 53 -8.81 14.44 6.33
CA GLU A 53 -9.85 15.28 6.93
C GLU A 53 -9.29 16.68 7.16
N SER A 54 -9.54 17.60 6.22
CA SER A 54 -9.15 18.99 6.35
C SER A 54 -9.95 19.67 7.47
N HIS A 55 -9.25 20.25 8.44
CA HIS A 55 -9.87 21.08 9.47
C HIS A 55 -9.81 22.55 9.04
N ASN A 56 -10.96 23.23 9.04
CA ASN A 56 -11.03 24.66 8.78
C ASN A 56 -10.81 25.42 10.10
N PHE A 57 -9.63 26.03 10.26
CA PHE A 57 -9.28 26.86 11.41
C PHE A 57 -9.73 28.33 11.28
N GLY A 58 -10.50 28.66 10.25
CA GLY A 58 -10.89 30.03 9.92
C GLY A 58 -9.83 30.78 9.14
N GLY A 59 -10.02 32.10 9.03
CA GLY A 59 -9.02 33.01 8.46
C GLY A 59 -7.93 33.34 9.47
N LEU A 60 -6.76 33.77 8.96
CA LEU A 60 -5.71 34.29 9.81
C LEU A 60 -6.18 35.51 10.60
N HIS A 61 -5.75 35.60 11.85
CA HIS A 61 -5.98 36.79 12.65
C HIS A 61 -5.33 38.02 11.97
N PRO A 62 -5.99 39.20 11.99
CA PRO A 62 -5.42 40.41 11.42
C PRO A 62 -4.03 40.72 12.00
N GLY A 63 -3.08 40.97 11.10
CA GLY A 63 -1.69 41.25 11.48
C GLY A 63 -0.92 40.03 12.00
N VAL A 64 -1.37 38.81 11.71
CA VAL A 64 -0.60 37.57 11.95
C VAL A 64 -0.10 37.04 10.61
N SER A 65 1.21 36.94 10.49
CA SER A 65 1.88 36.28 9.35
C SER A 65 2.41 34.92 9.79
N LEU A 66 2.10 33.86 9.03
CA LEU A 66 2.68 32.54 9.25
C LEU A 66 4.09 32.39 8.67
N ASP A 67 4.50 33.33 7.82
CA ASP A 67 5.82 33.32 7.17
C ASP A 67 6.91 33.92 8.08
N ASN A 68 6.52 34.62 9.15
CA ASN A 68 7.43 35.14 10.18
C ASN A 68 7.28 34.34 11.48
N ILE A 69 8.02 33.22 11.56
CA ILE A 69 7.95 32.29 12.69
C ILE A 69 8.32 32.97 14.01
N GLY A 70 9.30 33.89 14.02
CA GLY A 70 9.77 34.54 15.25
C GLY A 70 8.70 35.40 15.91
N GLU A 71 8.06 36.27 15.13
CA GLU A 71 6.95 37.12 15.58
C GLU A 71 5.73 36.28 16.00
N LEU A 72 5.46 35.19 15.26
CA LEU A 72 4.37 34.29 15.57
C LEU A 72 4.56 33.60 16.94
N LEU A 73 5.78 33.11 17.22
CA LEU A 73 6.10 32.49 18.50
C LEU A 73 5.99 33.49 19.65
N GLU A 74 6.56 34.68 19.52
CA GLU A 74 6.48 35.72 20.56
C GLU A 74 5.03 36.08 20.92
N ARG A 75 4.13 36.06 19.93
CA ARG A 75 2.71 36.37 20.12
C ARG A 75 1.90 35.23 20.73
N ILE A 76 2.25 33.97 20.43
CA ILE A 76 1.56 32.79 20.97
C ILE A 76 2.06 32.48 22.38
N GLU A 77 3.36 32.60 22.61
CA GLU A 77 4.03 32.12 23.80
C GLU A 77 4.26 33.24 24.84
N GLY A 78 4.37 34.49 24.39
CA GLY A 78 4.60 35.67 25.23
C GLY A 78 6.07 35.85 25.67
N PRO A 79 6.42 37.01 26.23
CA PRO A 79 7.80 37.35 26.61
C PRO A 79 8.34 36.53 27.80
N ASP A 80 7.47 35.82 28.52
CA ASP A 80 7.83 34.96 29.66
C ASP A 80 8.03 33.49 29.29
N TYR A 81 7.97 33.14 28.00
CA TYR A 81 8.22 31.78 27.54
C TYR A 81 9.72 31.44 27.65
N ARG A 82 10.02 30.37 28.40
CA ARG A 82 11.37 29.82 28.62
C ARG A 82 11.45 28.39 28.11
#